data_AF-C5BG04-F1
#
_entry.id   AF-C5BG04-F1
#
_cell.length_a   1.000
_cell.length_b   1.000
_cell.length_c   1.000
_cell.angle_alpha   90.00
_cell.angle_beta   90.00
_cell.angle_gamma   90.00
#
_symmetry.space_group_name_H-M   'P 1'
#
loop_
_entity.id
_entity.type
_entity.pdbx_description
1 polymer ?
#
loop_
_entity_poly.entity_id
_entity_poly.type
_entity_poly.pdbx_seq_one_letter_code
_entity_poly.pdbx_strand_id
1 'polypeptide(L)'
;MVAIHKALNECSAEHPVFYEDEVDIHLNPKIGAGWQLRGQQKRVVTPGQNEKYSLAGALHCGTGKVSYVGGNSKSSVLFIKLLKQRKAM
;
A
#
# COMPACT_ATOMS: atom_id res chain seq x y z
N MET A 1 19.06 -15.24 -1.19
CA MET A 1 18.31 -15.73 -2.36
C MET A 1 17.82 -17.18 -2.21
N VAL A 2 18.66 -18.16 -1.80
CA VAL A 2 18.29 -19.60 -1.78
C VAL A 2 16.98 -19.89 -1.01
N ALA A 3 16.82 -19.35 0.21
CA ALA A 3 15.61 -19.58 1.02
C ALA A 3 14.33 -19.02 0.38
N ILE A 4 14.42 -17.88 -0.31
CA ILE A 4 13.29 -17.27 -1.02
C ILE A 4 12.89 -18.16 -2.20
N HIS A 5 13.85 -18.58 -3.03
CA HIS A 5 13.57 -19.47 -4.16
C HIS A 5 12.97 -20.80 -3.70
N LYS A 6 13.47 -21.35 -2.59
CA LYS A 6 12.90 -22.54 -1.97
C LYS A 6 11.43 -22.32 -1.58
N ALA A 7 11.13 -21.25 -0.83
CA ALA A 7 9.76 -20.94 -0.42
C ALA A 7 8.83 -20.76 -1.64
N LEU A 8 9.29 -20.06 -2.68
CA LEU A 8 8.52 -19.86 -3.91
C LEU A 8 8.25 -21.19 -4.63
N ASN A 9 9.25 -22.07 -4.73
CA ASN A 9 9.10 -23.40 -5.34
C ASN A 9 8.19 -24.33 -4.52
N GLU A 10 8.14 -24.16 -3.20
CA GLU A 10 7.33 -24.94 -2.27
C GLU A 10 5.93 -24.33 -2.02
N CYS A 11 5.59 -23.23 -2.71
CA CYS A 11 4.29 -22.58 -2.57
C CYS A 11 3.15 -23.52 -2.93
N SER A 12 2.20 -23.68 -2.02
CA SER A 12 1.03 -24.55 -2.18
C SER A 12 -0.19 -23.97 -1.46
N ALA A 13 -1.34 -24.62 -1.55
CA ALA A 13 -2.54 -24.21 -0.80
C ALA A 13 -2.34 -24.30 0.72
N GLU A 14 -1.61 -25.33 1.20
CA GLU A 14 -1.28 -25.52 2.62
C GLU A 14 -0.17 -24.59 3.11
N HIS A 15 0.77 -24.25 2.22
CA HIS A 15 1.89 -23.35 2.50
C HIS A 15 1.93 -22.22 1.47
N PRO A 16 0.98 -21.28 1.54
CA PRO A 16 0.92 -20.18 0.59
C PRO A 16 2.03 -19.17 0.89
N VAL A 17 2.68 -18.68 -0.17
CA VAL A 17 3.75 -17.67 -0.06
C VAL A 17 3.28 -16.34 -0.61
N PHE A 18 3.52 -15.29 0.16
CA PHE A 18 3.12 -13.93 -0.15
C PHE A 18 4.31 -12.98 -0.12
N TYR A 19 4.30 -12.00 -1.02
CA TYR A 19 5.07 -10.78 -0.87
C TYR A 19 4.21 -9.77 -0.12
N GLU A 20 4.75 -9.13 0.90
CA GLU A 20 4.04 -8.16 1.72
C GLU A 20 4.78 -6.83 1.70
N ASP A 21 4.02 -5.74 1.64
CA ASP A 21 4.54 -4.38 1.75
C ASP A 21 3.45 -3.40 2.22
N GLU A 22 3.89 -2.24 2.69
CA GLU A 22 3.05 -1.15 3.16
C GLU A 22 3.20 0.10 2.29
N VAL A 23 2.10 0.78 2.00
CA VAL A 23 2.11 2.05 1.25
C VAL A 23 1.24 3.11 1.91
N ASP A 24 1.76 4.35 1.94
CA ASP A 24 1.00 5.53 2.34
C ASP A 24 0.43 6.24 1.11
N ILE A 25 -0.89 6.37 1.04
CA ILE A 25 -1.58 7.19 0.06
C ILE A 25 -1.68 8.61 0.60
N HIS A 26 -0.91 9.53 0.03
CA HIS A 26 -1.00 10.95 0.35
C HIS A 26 -2.24 11.57 -0.29
N LEU A 27 -3.17 12.06 0.54
CA LEU A 27 -4.45 12.64 0.13
C LEU A 27 -4.37 14.14 -0.15
N ASN A 28 -3.26 14.79 0.20
CA ASN A 28 -3.04 16.19 -0.15
C ASN A 28 -3.09 16.40 -1.67
N PRO A 29 -3.68 17.52 -2.14
CA PRO A 29 -3.70 17.88 -3.55
C PRO A 29 -2.30 17.78 -4.17
N LYS A 30 -2.20 17.08 -5.30
CA LYS A 30 -0.94 16.98 -6.04
C LYS A 30 -0.69 18.29 -6.76
N ILE A 31 0.54 18.78 -6.68
CA ILE A 31 1.00 19.93 -7.47
C ILE A 31 1.50 19.39 -8.80
N GLY A 32 1.05 20.00 -9.89
CA GLY A 32 1.45 19.65 -11.25
C GLY A 32 1.61 20.89 -12.12
N ALA A 33 2.11 20.70 -13.35
CA ALA A 33 2.21 21.76 -14.32
C ALA A 33 0.81 22.27 -14.72
N GLY A 34 0.69 23.58 -14.90
CA GLY A 34 -0.56 24.21 -15.32
C GLY A 34 -0.30 25.58 -15.96
N TRP A 35 -1.22 26.00 -16.81
CA TRP A 35 -1.19 27.32 -17.43
C TRP A 35 -1.73 28.39 -16.48
N GLN A 36 -1.10 29.55 -16.45
CA GLN A 36 -1.55 30.72 -15.69
C GLN A 36 -1.34 31.99 -16.50
N LEU A 37 -2.16 33.01 -16.23
CA LEU A 37 -2.01 34.32 -16.86
C LEU A 37 -0.67 34.94 -16.47
N ARG A 38 0.02 35.54 -17.45
CA ARG A 38 1.31 36.20 -17.21
C ARG A 38 1.12 37.35 -16.20
N GLY A 39 1.97 37.37 -15.18
CA GLY A 39 1.90 38.37 -14.10
C GLY A 39 0.91 38.02 -12.96
N GLN A 40 0.21 36.89 -13.04
CA GLN A 40 -0.63 36.39 -11.94
C GLN A 40 -0.05 35.10 -11.38
N GLN A 41 0.23 35.08 -10.08
CA GLN A 41 0.64 33.86 -9.37
C GLN A 41 -0.58 33.16 -8.78
N LYS A 42 -0.86 31.94 -9.25
CA LYS A 42 -1.90 31.10 -8.64
C LYS A 42 -1.51 30.72 -7.21
N ARG A 43 -2.41 30.90 -6.25
CA ARG A 43 -2.21 30.46 -4.86
C ARG A 43 -2.31 28.93 -4.81
N VAL A 44 -1.26 28.30 -4.28
CA VAL A 44 -1.28 26.87 -3.96
C VAL A 44 -1.83 26.71 -2.55
N VAL A 45 -2.85 25.88 -2.40
CA VAL A 45 -3.40 25.55 -1.07
C VAL A 45 -2.39 24.65 -0.34
N THR A 46 -2.02 25.05 0.87
CA THR A 46 -1.18 24.27 1.78
C THR A 46 -1.98 24.00 3.05
N PRO A 47 -2.77 22.91 3.11
CA PRO A 47 -3.70 22.66 4.21
C PRO A 47 -3.04 22.46 5.57
N GLY A 48 -1.72 22.28 5.63
CA GLY A 48 -0.97 22.06 6.87
C GLY A 48 -1.17 20.67 7.48
N GLN A 49 -2.34 20.05 7.27
CA GLN A 49 -2.60 18.65 7.58
C GLN A 49 -1.95 17.75 6.52
N ASN A 50 -1.13 16.78 6.93
CA ASN A 50 -0.65 15.72 6.05
C ASN A 50 -1.62 14.54 6.12
N GLU A 51 -2.74 14.63 5.42
CA GLU A 51 -3.69 13.54 5.36
C GLU A 51 -3.11 12.39 4.53
N LYS A 52 -3.00 11.23 5.19
CA LYS A 52 -2.53 9.99 4.57
C LYS A 52 -3.48 8.86 4.91
N TYR A 53 -3.62 7.93 3.97
CA TYR A 53 -4.27 6.67 4.20
C TYR A 53 -3.24 5.54 4.04
N SER A 54 -3.01 4.78 5.10
CA SER A 54 -2.01 3.71 5.10
C SER A 54 -2.65 2.40 4.68
N LEU A 55 -1.98 1.69 3.78
CA LEU A 55 -2.35 0.37 3.29
C LEU A 55 -1.27 -0.64 3.65
N ALA A 56 -1.69 -1.85 4.03
CA ALA A 56 -0.84 -3.03 4.06
C ALA A 56 -1.37 -4.01 3.01
N GLY A 57 -0.49 -4.53 2.16
CA GLY A 57 -0.84 -5.36 1.02
C GLY A 57 -0.05 -6.67 0.99
N ALA A 58 -0.70 -7.74 0.56
CA ALA A 58 -0.09 -9.04 0.33
C ALA A 58 -0.42 -9.53 -1.08
N LEU A 59 0.61 -9.86 -1.84
CA LEU A 59 0.56 -10.44 -3.19
C LEU A 59 0.87 -11.94 -3.10
N HIS A 60 -0.07 -12.78 -3.49
CA HIS A 60 0.16 -14.22 -3.58
C HIS A 60 1.10 -14.56 -4.75
N CYS A 61 2.23 -15.20 -4.48
CA CYS A 61 3.27 -15.39 -5.50
C CYS A 61 2.83 -16.28 -6.68
N GLY A 62 2.05 -17.34 -6.42
CA GLY A 62 1.60 -18.26 -7.48
C GLY A 62 0.39 -17.80 -8.30
N THR A 63 -0.52 -16.99 -7.74
CA THR A 63 -1.78 -16.60 -8.41
C THR A 63 -1.80 -15.14 -8.87
N GLY A 64 -0.88 -14.31 -8.39
CA GLY A 64 -0.88 -12.88 -8.67
C GLY A 64 -1.98 -12.08 -7.94
N LYS A 65 -2.80 -12.73 -7.09
CA LYS A 65 -3.88 -12.06 -6.38
C LYS A 65 -3.34 -11.14 -5.28
N VAL A 66 -3.79 -9.89 -5.30
CA VAL A 66 -3.49 -8.89 -4.26
C VAL A 66 -4.64 -8.82 -3.25
N SER A 67 -4.29 -8.86 -1.98
CA SER A 67 -5.17 -8.55 -0.85
C SER A 67 -4.61 -7.36 -0.10
N TYR A 68 -5.47 -6.48 0.40
CA TYR A 68 -5.04 -5.29 1.14
C TYR A 68 -6.03 -4.92 2.23
N VAL A 69 -5.51 -4.25 3.25
CA VAL A 69 -6.28 -3.61 4.33
C VAL A 69 -5.80 -2.19 4.52
N GLY A 70 -6.68 -1.31 4.99
CA GLY A 70 -6.38 0.11 5.14
C GLY A 70 -6.78 0.71 6.48
N GLY A 71 -6.23 1.88 6.76
CA GLY A 71 -6.55 2.68 7.94
C GLY A 71 -5.99 4.09 7.87
N ASN A 72 -6.50 4.96 8.75
CA ASN A 72 -6.15 6.38 8.78
C ASN A 72 -4.76 6.65 9.40
N SER A 73 -4.08 5.63 9.90
CA SER A 73 -2.75 5.74 10.49
C SER A 73 -1.94 4.47 10.30
N LYS A 74 -0.63 4.64 10.14
CA LYS A 74 0.32 3.55 10.10
C LYS A 74 0.45 2.95 11.50
N SER A 75 0.05 1.69 11.65
CA SER A 75 0.09 0.96 12.93
C SER A 75 0.17 -0.54 12.70
N SER A 76 0.70 -1.27 13.67
CA SER A 76 0.77 -2.74 13.65
C SER A 76 -0.60 -3.42 13.51
N VAL A 77 -1.69 -2.68 13.78
CA VAL A 77 -3.06 -3.14 13.59
C VAL A 77 -3.35 -3.44 12.12
N LEU A 78 -2.74 -2.72 11.16
CA LEU A 78 -2.88 -3.00 9.74
C LEU A 78 -2.33 -4.37 9.39
N PHE A 79 -1.11 -4.68 9.82
CA PHE A 79 -0.52 -6.00 9.62
C PHE A 79 -1.36 -7.11 10.25
N ILE A 80 -1.84 -6.92 11.49
CA ILE A 80 -2.71 -7.90 12.16
C ILE A 80 -4.03 -8.09 11.38
N LYS A 81 -4.63 -7.02 10.86
CA LYS A 81 -5.83 -7.08 10.02
C LYS A 81 -5.57 -7.86 8.72
N LEU A 82 -4.42 -7.62 8.09
CA LEU A 82 -4.01 -8.33 6.88
C LEU A 82 -3.90 -9.83 7.15
N LEU A 83 -3.22 -10.23 8.23
CA LEU A 83 -3.11 -11.64 8.64
C LEU A 83 -4.48 -12.27 8.93
N LYS A 84 -5.38 -11.56 9.64
CA LYS A 84 -6.74 -12.04 9.92
C LYS A 84 -7.56 -12.28 8.64
N GLN A 85 -7.43 -11.40 7.65
CA GLN A 85 -8.11 -11.54 6.35
C GLN A 85 -7.61 -12.74 5.55
N ARG A 86 -6.37 -13.21 5.81
CA ARG A 86 -5.80 -14.40 5.18
C ARG A 86 -6.14 -15.68 5.94
N LYS A 87 -6.25 -15.62 7.28
CA LYS A 87 -6.60 -16.77 8.13
C LYS A 87 -8.05 -17.26 7.98
N ALA A 88 -8.90 -16.47 7.33
CA ALA A 88 -10.32 -16.77 7.11
C ALA A 88 -10.63 -17.38 5.74
N MET A 89 -9.61 -17.85 5.00
CA MET A 89 -9.73 -18.39 3.65
C MET A 89 -9.28 -19.85 3.61
#